data_AF-C6PNT4-F1
#
_entry.id   AF-C6PNT4-F1
#
_cell.length_a   1.000
_cell.length_b   1.000
_cell.length_c   1.000
_cell.angle_alpha   90.00
_cell.angle_beta   90.00
_cell.angle_gamma   90.00
#
_symmetry.space_group_name_H-M   'P 1'
#
loop_
_entity.id
_entity.type
_entity.pdbx_description
1 polymer ?
#
loop_
_entity_poly.entity_id
_entity_poly.type
_entity_poly.pdbx_seq_one_letter_code
_entity_poly.pdbx_strand_id
1 'polypeptide(L)'
;MGANENILQEVKDAAENVSGTDNILKFVQNISSQTNLLGLNAAIEAARAGDSGRGFSVVAEEIRKLSSNSNDSIKKIDEVLKKIEKSVINISNKVNESNTVFNAQASAIEEITASIDKLSSTAQILEELSQKL
;
A
#
# COMPACT_ATOMS: atom_id res chain seq x y z
N MET A 1 -4.69 -9.33 20.89
CA MET A 1 -4.65 -9.33 19.41
C MET A 1 -3.40 -10.08 19.01
N GLY A 2 -3.54 -11.10 18.15
CA GLY A 2 -2.40 -11.85 17.63
C GLY A 2 -1.52 -10.96 16.75
N ALA A 3 -0.24 -11.31 16.57
CA ALA A 3 0.67 -10.54 15.72
C ALA A 3 0.10 -10.30 14.31
N ASN A 4 -0.55 -11.32 13.73
CA ASN A 4 -1.19 -11.22 12.41
C ASN A 4 -2.43 -10.32 12.39
N GLU A 5 -3.20 -10.24 13.48
CA GLU A 5 -4.34 -9.30 13.57
C GLU A 5 -3.88 -7.85 13.58
N ASN A 6 -2.78 -7.55 14.30
CA ASN A 6 -2.19 -6.21 14.30
C ASN A 6 -1.68 -5.84 12.90
N ILE A 7 -0.99 -6.75 12.22
CA ILE A 7 -0.51 -6.51 10.85
C ILE A 7 -1.69 -6.28 9.89
N LEU A 8 -2.77 -7.06 10.00
CA LEU A 8 -3.96 -6.84 9.17
C LEU A 8 -4.62 -5.47 9.41
N GLN A 9 -4.60 -4.98 10.66
CA GLN A 9 -5.08 -3.64 10.96
C GLN A 9 -4.17 -2.56 10.35
N GLU A 10 -2.84 -2.68 10.49
CA GLU A 10 -1.89 -1.73 9.86
C GLU A 10 -1.99 -1.72 8.33
N VAL A 11 -2.18 -2.90 7.73
CA VAL A 11 -2.42 -3.06 6.28
C VAL A 11 -3.70 -2.36 5.85
N LYS A 12 -4.77 -2.46 6.65
CA LYS A 12 -6.03 -1.76 6.39
C LYS A 12 -5.85 -0.25 6.47
N ASP A 13 -5.19 0.25 7.51
CA ASP A 13 -4.91 1.67 7.69
C ASP A 13 -4.04 2.21 6.53
N ALA A 14 -3.06 1.44 6.07
CA ALA A 14 -2.25 1.78 4.91
C ALA A 14 -3.08 1.87 3.62
N ALA A 15 -4.02 0.94 3.40
CA ALA A 15 -4.92 0.96 2.26
C ALA A 15 -5.82 2.21 2.27
N GLU A 16 -6.40 2.53 3.43
CA GLU A 16 -7.23 3.73 3.60
C GLU A 16 -6.44 5.01 3.35
N ASN A 17 -5.21 5.10 3.86
CA ASN A 17 -4.32 6.23 3.60
C ASN A 17 -3.99 6.41 2.12
N VAL A 18 -3.69 5.31 1.40
CA VAL A 18 -3.46 5.37 -0.05
C VAL A 18 -4.71 5.85 -0.78
N SER A 19 -5.88 5.29 -0.48
CA SER A 19 -7.14 5.74 -1.08
C SER A 19 -7.45 7.22 -0.79
N GLY A 20 -7.10 7.70 0.41
CA GLY A 20 -7.22 9.12 0.79
C GLY A 20 -6.40 10.07 -0.10
N THR A 21 -5.30 9.59 -0.71
CA THR A 21 -4.47 10.42 -1.59
C THR A 21 -5.06 10.63 -2.99
N ASP A 22 -5.99 9.79 -3.44
CA ASP A 22 -6.58 9.89 -4.79
C ASP A 22 -7.30 11.23 -5.00
N ASN A 23 -8.06 11.67 -4.00
CA ASN A 23 -8.79 12.95 -4.05
C ASN A 23 -7.81 14.14 -4.07
N ILE A 24 -6.70 14.03 -3.33
CA ILE A 24 -5.65 15.05 -3.33
C ILE A 24 -4.99 15.11 -4.72
N LEU A 25 -4.64 13.96 -5.31
CA LEU A 25 -4.05 13.92 -6.65
C LEU A 25 -4.98 14.52 -7.71
N LYS A 26 -6.27 14.17 -7.69
CA LYS A 26 -7.28 14.76 -8.59
C LYS A 26 -7.38 16.26 -8.41
N PHE A 27 -7.37 16.75 -7.17
CA PHE A 27 -7.40 18.18 -6.87
C PHE A 27 -6.18 18.91 -7.44
N VAL A 28 -4.97 18.39 -7.21
CA VAL A 28 -3.74 18.99 -7.75
C VAL A 28 -3.70 18.89 -9.27
N GLN A 29 -4.21 17.80 -9.85
CA GLN A 29 -4.32 17.64 -11.31
C GLN A 29 -5.23 18.69 -11.94
N ASN A 30 -6.35 19.00 -11.28
CA ASN A 30 -7.25 20.07 -11.69
C ASN A 30 -6.58 21.44 -11.61
N ILE A 31 -5.85 21.74 -10.52
CA ILE A 31 -5.06 22.98 -10.40
C ILE A 31 -4.04 23.08 -11.54
N SER A 32 -3.30 22.00 -11.81
CA SER A 32 -2.30 21.96 -12.88
C SER A 32 -2.93 22.24 -14.25
N SER A 33 -4.10 21.65 -14.51
CA SER A 33 -4.84 21.83 -15.76
C SER A 33 -5.40 23.24 -15.91
N GLN A 34 -5.94 23.81 -14.83
CA GLN A 34 -6.43 25.18 -14.80
C GLN A 34 -5.29 26.20 -14.96
N THR A 35 -4.15 25.95 -14.32
CA THR A 35 -2.95 26.80 -14.44
C THR A 35 -2.41 26.76 -15.88
N ASN A 36 -2.43 25.58 -16.52
CA ASN A 36 -2.07 25.46 -17.93
C ASN A 36 -3.02 26.27 -18.85
N LEU A 37 -4.33 26.26 -18.58
CA LEU A 37 -5.31 27.08 -19.31
C LEU A 37 -5.11 28.58 -19.08
N LEU A 38 -4.81 28.99 -17.86
CA LEU A 38 -4.47 30.38 -17.54
C LEU A 38 -3.20 30.83 -18.28
N GLY A 39 -2.16 29.98 -18.30
CA GLY A 39 -0.94 30.23 -19.08
C GLY A 39 -1.21 30.32 -20.58
N LEU A 40 -2.12 29.49 -21.12
CA LEU A 40 -2.53 29.59 -22.52
C LEU A 40 -3.23 30.92 -22.82
N ASN A 41 -4.19 31.34 -21.98
CA ASN A 41 -4.86 32.62 -22.15
C ASN A 41 -3.88 33.80 -22.07
N ALA A 42 -2.92 33.75 -21.15
CA ALA A 42 -1.86 34.75 -21.03
C ALA A 42 -0.97 34.79 -22.28
N ALA A 43 -0.63 33.64 -22.87
CA ALA A 43 0.14 33.57 -24.11
C ALA A 43 -0.62 34.18 -25.30
N ILE A 44 -1.93 33.94 -25.40
CA ILE A 44 -2.80 34.52 -26.43
C ILE A 44 -2.84 36.05 -26.29
N GLU A 45 -3.04 36.57 -25.08
CA GLU A 45 -3.12 38.02 -24.86
C GLU A 45 -1.75 38.70 -25.07
N ALA A 46 -0.66 38.03 -24.69
CA ALA A 46 0.70 38.48 -24.97
C ALA A 46 0.98 38.58 -26.48
N ALA A 47 0.52 37.60 -27.27
CA ALA A 47 0.62 37.66 -28.73
C ALA A 47 -0.22 38.80 -29.32
N ARG A 48 -1.40 39.06 -28.74
CA ARG A 48 -2.29 40.15 -29.16
C ARG A 48 -1.72 41.54 -28.88
N ALA A 49 -0.96 41.69 -27.80
CA ALA A 49 -0.26 42.93 -27.45
C ALA A 49 1.00 43.21 -28.30
N GLY A 50 1.36 42.30 -29.22
CA GLY A 50 2.50 42.47 -30.12
C GLY A 50 3.83 42.67 -29.38
N ASP A 51 4.60 43.68 -29.76
CA ASP A 51 5.91 43.96 -29.15
C ASP A 51 5.83 44.28 -27.64
N SER A 52 4.72 44.85 -27.18
CA SER A 52 4.51 45.13 -25.75
C SER A 52 4.27 43.88 -24.90
N GLY A 53 3.89 42.76 -25.53
CA GLY A 53 3.60 41.48 -24.87
C GLY A 53 4.77 40.50 -24.80
N ARG A 54 5.92 40.78 -25.41
CA ARG A 54 7.03 39.81 -25.54
C ARG A 54 7.52 39.27 -24.19
N GLY A 55 7.65 40.13 -23.18
CA GLY A 55 8.05 39.70 -21.83
C GLY A 55 7.00 38.79 -21.17
N PHE A 56 5.71 39.12 -21.31
CA PHE A 56 4.61 38.31 -20.79
C PHE A 56 4.48 36.96 -21.51
N SER A 57 4.82 36.89 -22.80
CA SER A 57 4.83 35.64 -23.57
C SER A 57 5.80 34.61 -22.98
N VAL A 58 7.00 35.03 -22.55
CA VAL A 58 8.00 34.13 -21.95
C VAL A 58 7.50 33.59 -20.61
N VAL A 59 6.89 34.45 -19.78
CA VAL A 59 6.30 34.03 -18.50
C VAL A 59 5.15 33.05 -18.71
N ALA A 60 4.29 33.30 -19.70
CA ALA A 60 3.17 32.42 -20.04
C ALA A 60 3.64 31.04 -20.51
N GLU A 61 4.70 30.97 -21.33
CA GLU A 61 5.34 29.73 -21.76
C GLU A 61 5.88 28.93 -20.57
N GLU A 62 6.57 29.59 -19.64
CA GLU A 62 7.14 28.93 -18.45
C GLU A 62 6.04 28.40 -17.51
N ILE A 63 4.94 29.16 -17.33
CA ILE A 63 3.77 28.70 -16.57
C ILE A 63 3.17 27.43 -17.18
N ARG A 64 3.03 27.38 -18.50
CA ARG A 64 2.50 26.19 -19.21
C ARG A 64 3.44 25.00 -19.04
N LYS A 65 4.75 25.21 -19.17
CA LYS A 65 5.77 24.17 -18.98
C LYS A 65 5.74 23.62 -17.56
N LEU A 66 5.70 24.48 -16.55
CA LEU A 66 5.58 24.08 -15.13
C LEU A 66 4.28 23.29 -14.89
N SER A 67 3.17 23.75 -15.45
CA SER A 67 1.87 23.08 -15.34
C SER A 67 1.86 21.70 -16.00
N SER A 68 2.54 21.53 -17.14
CA SER A 68 2.71 20.23 -17.79
C SER A 68 3.58 19.30 -16.95
N ASN A 69 4.73 19.78 -16.48
CA ASN A 69 5.65 18.99 -15.65
C ASN A 69 4.99 18.54 -14.33
N SER A 70 4.16 19.41 -13.75
CA SER A 70 3.36 19.09 -12.56
C SER A 70 2.35 17.97 -12.86
N ASN A 71 1.63 18.04 -13.99
CA ASN A 71 0.68 17.00 -14.39
C ASN A 71 1.37 15.64 -14.62
N ASP A 72 2.56 15.64 -15.24
CA ASP A 72 3.33 14.41 -15.45
C ASP A 72 3.89 13.83 -14.14
N SER A 73 4.26 14.70 -13.19
CA SER A 73 4.68 14.28 -11.85
C SER A 73 3.53 13.65 -11.07
N ILE A 74 2.33 14.23 -11.17
CA ILE A 74 1.10 13.70 -10.55
C ILE A 74 0.78 12.30 -11.08
N LYS A 75 0.88 12.07 -12.40
CA LYS A 75 0.70 10.73 -12.99
C LYS A 75 1.70 9.71 -12.45
N LYS A 76 2.96 10.09 -12.29
CA LYS A 76 3.99 9.21 -11.71
C LYS A 76 3.68 8.88 -10.25
N ILE A 77 3.17 9.85 -9.48
CA ILE A 77 2.74 9.62 -8.10
C ILE A 77 1.56 8.63 -8.07
N ASP A 78 0.56 8.79 -8.94
CA ASP A 78 -0.57 7.87 -9.09
C ASP A 78 -0.11 6.44 -9.38
N GLU A 79 0.85 6.27 -10.30
CA GLU A 79 1.43 4.96 -10.60
C GLU A 79 2.14 4.32 -9.39
N VAL A 80 2.85 5.11 -8.60
CA VAL A 80 3.52 4.62 -7.39
C VAL A 80 2.50 4.23 -6.32
N LEU A 81 1.46 5.03 -6.12
CA LEU A 81 0.39 4.75 -5.16
C LEU A 81 -0.35 3.45 -5.52
N LYS A 82 -0.67 3.23 -6.79
CA LYS A 82 -1.26 1.95 -7.27
C LYS A 82 -0.36 0.74 -7.00
N LYS A 83 0.96 0.91 -7.11
CA LYS A 83 1.93 -0.15 -6.75
C LYS A 83 1.95 -0.42 -5.24
N ILE A 84 1.80 0.63 -4.44
CA ILE A 84 1.70 0.50 -2.98
C ILE A 84 0.40 -0.22 -2.63
N GLU A 85 -0.75 0.17 -3.18
CA GLU A 85 -2.04 -0.49 -2.97
C GLU A 85 -1.96 -1.99 -3.29
N LYS A 86 -1.36 -2.34 -4.44
CA LYS A 86 -1.14 -3.76 -4.81
C LYS A 86 -0.26 -4.49 -3.81
N SER A 87 0.80 -3.85 -3.31
CA SER A 87 1.69 -4.42 -2.29
C SER A 87 0.95 -4.67 -0.99
N VAL A 88 0.10 -3.72 -0.56
CA VAL A 88 -0.74 -3.84 0.65
C VAL A 88 -1.70 -5.02 0.53
N ILE A 89 -2.38 -5.19 -0.62
CA ILE A 89 -3.25 -6.35 -0.88
C ILE A 89 -2.45 -7.67 -0.81
N ASN A 90 -1.26 -7.71 -1.40
CA ASN A 90 -0.40 -8.89 -1.36
C ASN A 90 0.03 -9.26 0.07
N ILE A 91 0.37 -8.26 0.90
CA ILE A 91 0.72 -8.46 2.31
C ILE A 91 -0.49 -9.04 3.05
N SER A 92 -1.69 -8.47 2.87
CA SER A 92 -2.92 -8.99 3.47
C SER A 92 -3.14 -10.48 3.17
N ASN A 93 -2.99 -10.86 1.90
CA ASN A 93 -3.13 -12.25 1.47
C ASN A 93 -2.08 -13.17 2.11
N LYS A 94 -0.82 -12.72 2.20
CA LYS A 94 0.27 -13.48 2.82
C LYS A 94 0.11 -13.65 4.33
N VAL A 95 -0.46 -12.67 5.01
CA VAL A 95 -0.78 -12.74 6.44
C VAL A 95 -1.92 -13.73 6.68
N ASN A 96 -2.96 -13.73 5.82
CA ASN A 96 -4.04 -14.71 5.90
C ASN A 96 -3.54 -16.14 5.65
N GLU A 97 -2.69 -16.34 4.64
CA GLU A 97 -2.03 -17.64 4.40
C GLU A 97 -1.21 -18.08 5.62
N SER A 98 -0.47 -17.16 6.24
CA SER A 98 0.30 -17.43 7.46
C SER A 98 -0.59 -17.83 8.64
N ASN A 99 -1.76 -17.20 8.81
CA ASN A 99 -2.74 -17.61 9.81
C ASN A 99 -3.23 -19.05 9.60
N THR A 100 -3.49 -19.44 8.35
CA THR A 100 -3.88 -20.82 8.04
C THR A 100 -2.78 -21.82 8.41
N VAL A 101 -1.53 -21.50 8.09
CA VAL A 101 -0.37 -22.33 8.44
C VAL A 101 -0.20 -22.44 9.95
N PHE A 102 -0.31 -21.33 10.69
CA PHE A 102 -0.22 -21.35 12.15
C PHE A 102 -1.31 -22.20 12.80
N ASN A 103 -2.55 -22.12 12.32
CA ASN A 103 -3.64 -22.94 12.85
C ASN A 103 -3.38 -24.44 12.61
N ALA A 104 -2.92 -24.82 11.42
CA ALA A 104 -2.55 -26.20 11.12
C ALA A 104 -1.39 -26.69 12.00
N GLN A 105 -0.39 -25.83 12.24
CA GLN A 105 0.73 -26.13 13.11
C GLN A 105 0.30 -26.28 14.58
N ALA A 106 -0.63 -25.46 15.06
CA ALA A 106 -1.18 -25.58 16.40
C ALA A 106 -1.87 -26.94 16.60
N SER A 107 -2.72 -27.37 15.65
CA SER A 107 -3.35 -28.69 15.71
C SER A 107 -2.34 -29.83 15.67
N ALA A 108 -1.29 -29.74 14.85
CA ALA A 108 -0.23 -30.74 14.82
C ALA A 108 0.53 -30.82 16.17
N ILE A 109 0.74 -29.70 16.85
CA ILE A 109 1.36 -29.66 18.19
C ILE A 109 0.45 -30.32 19.24
N GLU A 110 -0.87 -30.12 19.15
CA GLU A 110 -1.83 -30.80 20.03
C GLU A 110 -1.76 -32.33 19.85
N GLU A 111 -1.70 -32.81 18.61
CA GLU A 111 -1.54 -34.25 18.32
C GLU A 111 -0.21 -34.82 18.83
N ILE A 112 0.88 -34.07 18.68
CA ILE A 112 2.19 -34.45 19.24
C ILE A 112 2.13 -34.54 20.76
N THR A 113 1.50 -33.57 21.41
CA THR A 113 1.36 -33.54 22.88
C THR A 113 0.56 -34.76 23.36
N ALA A 114 -0.56 -35.07 22.72
CA ALA A 114 -1.36 -36.25 23.04
C ALA A 114 -0.58 -37.57 22.83
N SER A 115 0.26 -37.61 21.79
CA SER A 115 1.12 -38.77 21.52
C SER A 115 2.21 -38.93 22.59
N ILE A 116 2.79 -37.83 23.07
CA ILE A 116 3.76 -37.82 24.17
C ILE A 116 3.13 -38.33 25.46
N ASP A 117 1.92 -37.86 25.81
CA ASP A 117 1.20 -38.32 27.01
C ASP A 117 0.94 -39.83 26.97
N LYS A 118 0.58 -40.36 25.80
CA LYS A 118 0.36 -41.78 25.59
C LYS A 118 1.65 -42.59 25.70
N LEU A 119 2.76 -42.08 25.16
CA LEU A 119 4.08 -42.70 25.30
C LEU A 119 4.52 -42.74 26.76
N SER A 120 4.36 -41.64 27.50
CA SER A 120 4.67 -41.56 28.93
C SER A 120 3.86 -42.59 29.73
N SER A 121 2.55 -42.68 29.47
CA SER A 121 1.68 -43.66 30.12
C SER A 121 2.12 -45.10 29.82
N THR A 122 2.50 -45.38 28.57
CA THR A 122 2.98 -46.70 28.16
C THR A 122 4.31 -47.06 28.82
N ALA A 123 5.24 -46.11 28.93
CA ALA A 123 6.51 -46.30 29.61
C ALA A 123 6.32 -46.62 31.10
N GLN A 124 5.39 -45.94 31.77
CA GLN A 124 5.07 -46.20 33.17
C GLN A 124 4.49 -47.61 33.40
N ILE A 125 3.60 -48.06 32.51
CA ILE A 125 3.05 -49.43 32.56
C ILE A 125 4.17 -50.48 32.37
N LEU A 126 5.10 -50.24 31.45
CA LEU A 126 6.24 -51.14 31.22
C LEU A 126 7.16 -51.21 32.45
N GLU A 127 7.38 -50.09 33.12
CA GLU A 127 8.18 -50.05 34.35
C GLU A 127 7.51 -50.83 35.49
N GLU A 128 6.20 -50.65 35.71
CA GLU A 128 5.44 -51.44 36.69
C GLU A 128 5.47 -52.94 36.39
N LEU A 129 5.39 -53.33 35.11
CA LEU A 129 5.47 -54.74 34.71
C LEU A 129 6.87 -55.31 34.99
N SER A 130 7.92 -54.54 34.67
CA SER A 130 9.31 -54.95 34.91
C SER A 130 9.63 -55.12 36.40
N GLN A 131 8.98 -54.38 37.29
CA GLN A 131 9.16 -54.53 38.75
C GLN A 131 8.43 -55.75 39.34
N LYS A 132 7.45 -56.31 38.61
CA LYS A 132 6.65 -57.47 39.06
C LYS A 132 7.20 -58.82 38.58
N LEU A 133 8.14 -58.82 37.64
CA LEU A 133 8.87 -60.00 37.16
C LEU A 133 10.12 -60.23 38.02
#